data_AF-A0AAJ2A2M5-F1
#
_entry.id   AF-A0AAJ2A2M5-F1
#
_cell.length_a   1.000
_cell.length_b   1.000
_cell.length_c   1.000
_cell.angle_alpha   90.00
_cell.angle_beta   90.00
_cell.angle_gamma   90.00
#
_symmetry.space_group_name_H-M   'P 1'
#
loop_
_entity.id
_entity.type
_entity.pdbx_description
1 polymer ?
#
loop_
_entity_poly.entity_id
_entity_poly.type
_entity_poly.pdbx_seq_one_letter_code
_entity_poly.pdbx_strand_id
1 'polypeptide(L)'
;MNIVCVAWGSLLWNLKGFPIVGEWRDGGPLLLLEYARHSDGEIISLVVLEGAPVQPTFWAPVLVDSLSSAREALRIREDIRANFDE
;
A
#
# COMPACT_ATOMS: atom_id res chain seq x y z
N MET A 1 -9.70 -5.45 16.89
CA MET A 1 -9.98 -5.23 15.45
C MET A 1 -8.86 -5.89 14.68
N ASN A 2 -9.15 -6.64 13.61
CA ASN A 2 -8.11 -7.24 12.78
C ASN A 2 -7.93 -6.38 11.52
N ILE A 3 -6.78 -5.69 11.42
CA ILE A 3 -6.46 -4.83 10.27
C ILE A 3 -5.25 -5.43 9.57
N VAL A 4 -5.38 -5.56 8.25
CA VAL A 4 -4.29 -6.01 7.38
C VAL A 4 -4.04 -4.95 6.32
N CYS A 5 -2.78 -4.82 5.90
CA CYS A 5 -2.42 -4.03 4.75
C CYS A 5 -2.18 -4.98 3.57
N VAL A 6 -2.70 -4.63 2.40
CA VAL A 6 -2.42 -5.34 1.13
C VAL A 6 -1.36 -4.55 0.37
N ALA A 7 -0.36 -5.25 -0.19
CA ALA A 7 0.79 -4.65 -0.83
C ALA A 7 1.14 -5.34 -2.16
N TRP A 8 1.56 -4.54 -3.15
CA TRP A 8 1.91 -5.01 -4.50
C TRP A 8 3.04 -4.21 -5.16
N GLY A 9 3.84 -3.49 -4.38
CA GLY A 9 4.90 -2.63 -4.92
C GLY A 9 5.90 -2.28 -3.85
N SER A 10 6.34 -1.02 -3.82
CA SER A 10 7.41 -0.57 -2.92
C SER A 10 7.20 -0.90 -1.44
N LEU A 11 5.95 -1.08 -1.01
CA LEU A 11 5.63 -1.44 0.37
C LEU A 11 6.17 -2.81 0.77
N LEU A 12 6.37 -3.73 -0.20
CA LEU A 12 6.91 -5.07 0.04
C LEU A 12 8.39 -5.04 0.47
N TRP A 13 9.19 -4.14 -0.10
CA TRP A 13 10.64 -4.06 0.16
C TRP A 13 11.08 -2.78 0.89
N ASN A 14 10.19 -1.80 1.05
CA ASN A 14 10.46 -0.56 1.75
C ASN A 14 9.24 -0.08 2.54
N LEU A 15 9.25 -0.41 3.83
CA LEU A 15 8.20 -0.04 4.78
C LEU A 15 8.20 1.45 5.15
N LYS A 16 9.36 2.14 5.10
CA LYS A 16 9.52 3.51 5.66
C LYS A 16 8.86 3.68 7.04
N GLY A 17 8.99 2.70 7.93
CA GLY A 17 8.41 2.74 9.28
C GLY A 17 6.92 2.35 9.37
N PHE A 18 6.28 1.89 8.29
CA PHE A 18 4.92 1.36 8.34
C PHE A 18 4.82 0.12 9.26
N PRO A 19 3.90 0.09 10.25
CA PRO A 19 3.96 -0.87 11.35
C PRO A 19 3.25 -2.19 11.03
N ILE A 20 3.89 -3.06 10.25
CA ILE A 20 3.42 -4.44 10.06
C ILE A 20 3.90 -5.38 11.18
N VAL A 21 3.19 -6.50 11.36
CA VAL A 21 3.57 -7.58 12.30
C VAL A 21 4.06 -8.79 11.52
N GLY A 22 5.34 -9.12 11.70
CA GLY A 22 5.98 -10.26 11.03
C GLY A 22 6.22 -10.01 9.54
N GLU A 23 6.18 -11.09 8.76
CA GLU A 23 6.50 -11.07 7.33
C GLU A 23 5.25 -10.85 6.46
N TRP A 24 5.48 -10.39 5.23
CA TRP A 24 4.48 -10.39 4.16
C TRP A 24 4.05 -11.82 3.85
N ARG A 25 2.74 -12.02 3.73
CA ARG A 25 2.12 -13.32 3.45
C ARG A 25 1.52 -13.32 2.05
N ASP A 26 1.69 -14.43 1.36
CA ASP A 26 0.99 -14.72 0.10
C ASP A 26 -0.54 -14.81 0.32
N GLY A 27 -1.27 -14.84 -0.80
CA GLY A 27 -2.72 -15.04 -0.79
C GLY A 27 -3.52 -13.77 -0.50
N GLY A 28 -2.96 -12.60 -0.81
CA GLY A 28 -3.74 -11.37 -0.89
C GLY A 28 -4.74 -11.40 -2.06
N PRO A 29 -5.68 -10.44 -2.11
CA PRO A 29 -6.62 -10.35 -3.22
C PRO A 29 -5.88 -10.16 -4.55
N LEU A 30 -6.31 -10.85 -5.59
CA LEU A 30 -5.81 -10.62 -6.93
C LEU A 30 -6.26 -9.25 -7.45
N LEU A 31 -5.34 -8.46 -8.01
CA LEU A 31 -5.62 -7.12 -8.53
C LEU A 31 -5.17 -6.97 -9.97
N LEU A 32 -5.87 -6.14 -10.76
CA LEU A 32 -5.48 -5.78 -12.12
C LEU A 32 -4.42 -4.67 -12.02
N LEU A 33 -3.14 -5.01 -12.19
CA LEU A 33 -2.03 -4.09 -11.94
C LEU A 33 -1.18 -3.88 -13.19
N GLU A 34 -0.86 -2.62 -13.49
CA GLU A 34 0.01 -2.26 -14.63
C GLU A 34 0.89 -1.03 -14.31
N TYR A 35 2.10 -1.00 -14.89
CA TYR A 35 3.00 0.14 -14.89
C TYR A 35 2.52 1.20 -15.89
N ALA A 36 1.49 1.95 -15.49
CA ALA A 36 0.77 2.86 -16.38
C ALA A 36 0.69 4.32 -15.90
N ARG A 37 1.32 4.67 -14.76
CA ARG A 37 1.34 6.06 -14.26
C ARG A 37 2.76 6.59 -14.18
N HIS A 38 3.00 7.79 -14.69
CA HIS A 38 4.25 8.50 -14.44
C HIS A 38 4.14 9.28 -13.11
N SER A 39 5.06 9.04 -12.17
CA SER A 39 5.24 9.85 -10.97
C SER A 39 6.48 10.73 -11.13
N ASP A 40 6.34 12.01 -10.84
CA ASP A 40 7.41 13.02 -10.86
C ASP A 40 8.31 12.98 -12.11
N GLY A 41 7.70 12.68 -13.27
CA GLY A 41 8.32 12.77 -14.60
C GLY A 41 9.22 11.60 -15.00
N GLU A 42 9.89 10.93 -14.05
CA GLU A 42 10.96 9.97 -14.37
C GLU A 42 10.67 8.52 -13.94
N ILE A 43 9.67 8.29 -13.08
CA ILE A 43 9.38 6.95 -12.54
C ILE A 43 8.01 6.48 -13.01
N ILE A 44 7.96 5.29 -13.64
CA ILE A 44 6.69 4.61 -13.92
C ILE A 44 6.27 3.84 -12.65
N SER A 45 5.08 4.15 -12.17
CA SER A 45 4.45 3.56 -11.00
C SER A 45 3.39 2.53 -11.39
N LEU A 46 3.32 1.47 -10.58
CA LEU A 46 2.31 0.44 -10.67
C LEU A 46 0.97 0.97 -10.14
N VAL A 47 -0.10 0.80 -10.92
CA VAL A 47 -1.45 1.27 -10.59
C VAL A 47 -2.47 0.17 -10.80
N VAL A 48 -3.62 0.29 -10.12
CA VAL A 48 -4.79 -0.53 -10.44
C VAL A 48 -5.41 0.01 -11.73
N LEU A 49 -5.47 -0.81 -12.77
CA LEU A 49 -5.93 -0.40 -14.10
C LEU A 49 -6.89 -1.44 -14.68
N GLU A 50 -8.08 -1.00 -15.13
CA GLU A 50 -9.03 -1.87 -15.79
C GLU A 50 -8.45 -2.44 -17.09
N GLY A 51 -8.65 -3.73 -17.33
CA GLY A 51 -8.09 -4.44 -18.48
C GLY A 51 -6.62 -4.84 -18.35
N ALA A 52 -5.93 -4.44 -17.26
CA ALA A 52 -4.59 -4.93 -16.97
C ALA A 52 -4.57 -6.42 -16.60
N PRO A 53 -3.42 -7.11 -16.71
CA PRO A 53 -3.29 -8.46 -16.23
C PRO A 53 -3.55 -8.59 -14.73
N VAL A 54 -4.14 -9.71 -14.33
CA VAL A 54 -4.32 -10.06 -12.92
C VAL A 54 -2.97 -10.41 -12.29
N GLN A 55 -2.63 -9.75 -11.19
CA GLN A 55 -1.37 -9.94 -10.46
C GLN A 55 -1.64 -10.39 -9.01
N PRO A 56 -0.75 -11.23 -8.43
CA PRO A 56 -0.81 -11.59 -7.02
C PRO A 56 -0.47 -10.38 -6.13
N THR A 57 -1.05 -10.35 -4.94
CA THR A 57 -0.70 -9.39 -3.90
C THR A 57 -0.39 -10.10 -2.60
N PHE A 58 0.31 -9.39 -1.71
CA PHE A 58 0.66 -9.87 -0.38
C PHE A 58 -0.12 -9.10 0.67
N TRP A 59 -0.15 -9.64 1.87
CA TRP A 59 -0.75 -8.95 3.01
C TRP A 59 0.05 -9.18 4.29
N ALA A 60 -0.06 -8.24 5.22
CA ALA A 60 0.49 -8.39 6.56
C ALA A 60 -0.45 -7.73 7.60
N PRO A 61 -0.56 -8.28 8.83
CA PRO A 61 -1.26 -7.62 9.92
C PRO A 61 -0.60 -6.27 10.24
N VAL A 62 -1.40 -5.26 10.60
CA VAL A 62 -0.93 -3.93 10.99
C VAL A 62 -1.05 -3.76 12.50
N LEU A 63 0.01 -3.32 13.17
CA LEU A 63 0.07 -3.14 14.62
C LEU A 63 -0.55 -1.80 15.05
N VAL A 64 -1.86 -1.68 14.91
CA VAL A 64 -2.62 -0.50 15.32
C VAL A 64 -3.99 -0.87 15.89
N ASP A 65 -4.58 0.04 16.63
CA ASP A 65 -5.85 -0.14 17.35
C ASP A 65 -7.10 0.23 16.51
N SER A 66 -6.92 1.01 15.44
CA SER A 66 -8.03 1.52 14.62
C SER A 66 -7.67 1.66 13.14
N LEU A 67 -8.70 1.69 12.30
CA LEU A 67 -8.54 1.94 10.86
C LEU A 67 -8.00 3.35 10.59
N SER A 68 -8.38 4.33 11.42
CA SER A 68 -7.85 5.69 11.33
C SER A 68 -6.34 5.72 11.58
N SER A 69 -5.86 5.02 12.62
CA SER A 69 -4.44 4.86 12.92
C SER A 69 -3.69 4.18 11.77
N ALA A 70 -4.28 3.15 11.14
CA ALA A 70 -3.70 2.46 9.98
C ALA A 70 -3.57 3.39 8.76
N ARG A 71 -4.61 4.17 8.47
CA ARG A 71 -4.63 5.13 7.36
C ARG A 71 -3.59 6.23 7.57
N GLU A 72 -3.45 6.70 8.80
CA GLU A 72 -2.47 7.74 9.15
C GLU A 72 -1.04 7.22 9.02
N ALA A 73 -0.76 6.01 9.50
CA ALA A 73 0.54 5.37 9.30
C ALA A 73 0.88 5.22 7.80
N LEU A 74 -0.10 4.86 6.96
CA LEU A 74 0.10 4.77 5.52
C LEU A 74 0.31 6.17 4.89
N ARG A 75 -0.47 7.18 5.28
CA ARG A 75 -0.31 8.56 4.81
C ARG A 75 1.11 9.09 5.07
N ILE A 76 1.61 8.89 6.29
CA ILE A 76 2.98 9.29 6.67
C ILE A 76 4.00 8.57 5.79
N ARG A 77 3.83 7.25 5.57
CA ARG A 77 4.70 6.44 4.71
C ARG A 77 4.75 6.92 3.26
N GLU A 78 3.61 7.35 2.72
CA GLU A 78 3.49 7.86 1.34
C GLU A 78 3.92 9.33 1.20
N ASP A 79 4.40 9.97 2.27
CA ASP A 79 4.77 11.39 2.28
C ASP A 79 3.61 12.32 1.84
N ILE A 80 2.35 11.87 2.02
CA ILE A 80 1.14 12.62 1.66
C ILE A 80 0.90 13.67 2.75
N ARG A 81 0.72 14.95 2.40
CA ARG A 81 0.41 16.00 3.39
C ARG A 81 -0.92 15.71 4.11
N ALA A 82 -0.97 15.99 5.41
CA ALA A 82 -2.23 15.95 6.14
C ALA A 82 -3.20 16.96 5.52
N ASN A 83 -4.48 16.59 5.39
CA ASN A 83 -5.51 17.56 5.10
C ASN A 83 -5.59 18.51 6.30
N PHE A 84 -5.29 19.80 6.09
CA PHE A 84 -5.70 20.83 7.03
C PHE A 84 -7.15 21.15 6.68
N ASP A 85 -8.08 20.79 7.56
CA ASP A 85 -9.42 21.34 7.48
C ASP A 85 -9.31 22.85 7.80
N GLU A 86 -9.65 23.72 6.84
CA GLU A 86 -9.87 25.16 7.04
C GLU A 86 -11.29 25.44 7.57
#